data_AF-A0A821PZR3-F1
#
_entry.id   AF-A0A821PZR3-F1
#
_cell.length_a   1.000
_cell.length_b   1.000
_cell.length_c   1.000
_cell.angle_alpha   90.00
_cell.angle_beta   90.00
_cell.angle_gamma   90.00
#
_symmetry.space_group_name_H-M   'P 1'
#
loop_
_entity.id
_entity.type
_entity.pdbx_description
1 polymer ?
#
loop_
_entity_poly.entity_id
_entity_poly.type
_entity_poly.pdbx_seq_one_letter_code
_entity_poly.pdbx_strand_id
1 'polypeptide(L)'
;QRKQSESYINHAKAFLVRAFPTTDKSILEQALQEENYHFLSTVRKLERRLNIRTNAFLQRTAIRKSLDMLDISVGGVGRKPSASWVIKNNKFVYAIPHTSCEEFYDELRFAKNEVKIRRYLGKASKEHEKRVKKAKKENETLECNICCREDLLIDDMVECTVGHLYCRNCVRTHIDVCFKEGKCRFACVENLCPGEYTMPLVSELLSPKDLNRLNRRIQEENIRQGKNILFISNY
;
A
#
# COMPACT_ATOMS: atom_id res chain seq x y z
N GLN A 1 -9.79 6.17 13.85
CA GLN A 1 -9.47 4.90 13.16
C GLN A 1 -10.53 4.63 12.10
N ARG A 2 -10.17 4.02 10.96
CA ARG A 2 -11.10 3.79 9.84
C ARG A 2 -12.00 2.59 10.15
N LYS A 3 -13.31 2.75 10.03
CA LYS A 3 -14.27 1.64 10.18
C LYS A 3 -14.16 0.71 8.97
N GLN A 4 -14.03 -0.60 9.22
CA GLN A 4 -13.96 -1.61 8.17
C GLN A 4 -15.33 -1.83 7.53
N SER A 5 -15.34 -2.16 6.23
CA SER A 5 -16.57 -2.50 5.52
C SER A 5 -17.14 -3.84 6.01
N GLU A 6 -18.46 -4.02 5.88
CA GLU A 6 -19.09 -5.30 6.25
C GLU A 6 -18.53 -6.48 5.43
N SER A 7 -18.27 -6.25 4.14
CA SER A 7 -17.59 -7.23 3.29
C SER A 7 -16.23 -7.62 3.84
N TYR A 8 -15.40 -6.64 4.24
CA TYR A 8 -14.11 -6.90 4.88
C TYR A 8 -14.27 -7.78 6.13
N ILE A 9 -15.20 -7.42 7.03
CA ILE A 9 -15.40 -8.11 8.31
C ILE A 9 -15.80 -9.57 8.06
N ASN A 10 -16.69 -9.82 7.10
CA ASN A 10 -17.12 -11.16 6.75
C ASN A 10 -15.97 -12.02 6.21
N HIS A 11 -15.07 -11.45 5.39
CA HIS A 11 -13.86 -12.14 4.98
C HIS A 11 -12.94 -12.43 6.16
N ALA A 12 -12.69 -11.43 7.01
CA ALA A 12 -11.82 -11.59 8.17
C ALA A 12 -12.29 -12.72 9.08
N LYS A 13 -13.59 -12.77 9.44
CA LYS A 13 -14.19 -13.86 10.22
C LYS A 13 -14.00 -15.22 9.54
N ALA A 14 -14.33 -15.31 8.26
CA ALA A 14 -14.23 -16.55 7.50
C ALA A 14 -12.79 -17.08 7.41
N PHE A 15 -11.79 -16.20 7.32
CA PHE A 15 -10.38 -16.58 7.30
C PHE A 15 -9.83 -16.90 8.70
N LEU A 16 -10.25 -16.18 9.74
CA LEU A 16 -9.84 -16.46 11.13
C LEU A 16 -10.27 -17.85 11.58
N VAL A 17 -11.52 -18.24 11.33
CA VAL A 17 -12.02 -19.59 11.70
C VAL A 17 -11.22 -20.70 11.02
N ARG A 18 -10.72 -20.45 9.80
CA ARG A 18 -9.86 -21.43 9.11
C ARG A 18 -8.41 -21.41 9.61
N ALA A 19 -7.88 -20.24 9.95
CA ALA A 19 -6.54 -20.08 10.50
C ALA A 19 -6.40 -20.65 11.91
N PHE A 20 -7.50 -20.66 12.68
CA PHE A 20 -7.58 -21.10 14.06
C PHE A 20 -8.71 -22.13 14.25
N PRO A 21 -8.59 -23.34 13.65
CA PRO A 21 -9.69 -24.30 13.60
C PRO A 21 -10.08 -24.88 14.97
N THR A 22 -9.18 -24.82 15.95
CA THR A 22 -9.39 -25.34 17.31
C THR A 22 -9.85 -24.26 18.29
N THR A 23 -9.93 -22.99 17.86
CA THR A 23 -10.31 -21.87 18.72
C THR A 23 -11.80 -21.62 18.62
N ASP A 24 -12.45 -21.37 19.76
CA ASP A 24 -13.87 -21.06 19.77
C ASP A 24 -14.18 -19.74 19.04
N LYS A 25 -15.31 -19.71 18.34
CA LYS A 25 -15.71 -18.58 17.49
C LYS A 25 -15.91 -17.30 18.29
N SER A 26 -16.46 -17.40 19.51
CA SER A 26 -16.69 -16.22 20.36
C SER A 26 -15.36 -15.53 20.69
N ILE A 27 -14.30 -16.31 20.94
CA ILE A 27 -12.95 -15.82 21.19
C ILE A 27 -12.37 -15.14 19.94
N LEU A 28 -12.59 -15.72 18.75
CA LEU A 28 -12.13 -15.14 17.49
C LEU A 28 -12.84 -13.82 17.17
N GLU A 29 -14.16 -13.75 17.36
CA GLU A 29 -14.94 -12.53 17.13
C GLU A 29 -14.60 -11.44 18.14
N GLN A 30 -14.43 -11.80 19.42
CA GLN A 30 -13.97 -10.88 20.44
C GLN A 30 -12.58 -10.32 20.11
N ALA A 31 -11.63 -11.16 19.73
CA ALA A 31 -10.30 -10.71 19.33
C ALA A 31 -10.32 -9.82 18.09
N LEU A 32 -11.26 -10.06 17.16
CA LEU A 32 -11.47 -9.22 15.99
C LEU A 32 -12.03 -7.85 16.39
N GLN A 33 -13.00 -7.80 17.30
CA GLN A 33 -13.55 -6.55 17.83
C GLN A 33 -12.49 -5.73 18.58
N GLU A 34 -11.69 -6.37 19.44
CA GLU A 34 -10.62 -5.71 20.20
C GLU A 34 -9.58 -5.04 19.28
N GLU A 35 -9.35 -5.60 18.09
CA GLU A 35 -8.41 -5.07 17.10
C GLU A 35 -9.11 -4.20 16.03
N ASN A 36 -10.28 -3.63 16.35
CA ASN A 36 -11.06 -2.78 15.45
C ASN A 36 -11.35 -3.42 14.09
N TYR A 37 -11.58 -4.72 14.11
CA TYR A 37 -11.82 -5.55 12.95
C TYR A 37 -10.65 -5.64 11.96
N HIS A 38 -9.41 -5.38 12.35
CA HIS A 38 -8.25 -5.58 11.47
C HIS A 38 -7.72 -7.02 11.51
N PHE A 39 -7.85 -7.73 10.39
CA PHE A 39 -7.52 -9.14 10.26
C PHE A 39 -6.10 -9.49 10.71
N LEU A 40 -5.06 -8.84 10.17
CA LEU A 40 -3.67 -9.20 10.43
C LEU A 40 -3.28 -8.90 11.88
N SER A 41 -3.78 -7.81 12.44
CA SER A 41 -3.60 -7.48 13.86
C SER A 41 -4.22 -8.54 14.76
N THR A 42 -5.45 -8.96 14.44
CA THR A 42 -6.14 -10.05 15.15
C THR A 42 -5.37 -11.37 15.06
N VAL A 43 -4.91 -11.76 13.86
CA VAL A 43 -4.10 -12.97 13.69
C VAL A 43 -2.87 -12.92 14.59
N ARG A 44 -2.07 -11.84 14.53
CA ARG A 44 -0.84 -11.70 15.33
C ARG A 44 -1.12 -11.71 16.83
N LYS A 45 -2.25 -11.16 17.26
CA LYS A 45 -2.68 -11.21 18.66
C LYS A 45 -3.03 -12.62 19.09
N LEU A 46 -3.79 -13.35 18.28
CA LEU A 46 -4.15 -14.74 18.54
C LEU A 46 -2.94 -15.67 18.51
N GLU A 47 -2.02 -15.49 17.56
CA GLU A 47 -0.74 -16.21 17.52
C GLU A 47 0.06 -16.04 18.81
N ARG A 48 0.13 -14.80 19.33
CA ARG A 48 0.77 -14.51 20.62
C ARG A 48 0.03 -15.14 21.80
N ARG A 49 -1.31 -15.02 21.85
CA ARG A 49 -2.15 -15.55 22.94
C ARG A 49 -2.11 -17.07 23.01
N LEU A 50 -2.13 -17.74 21.86
CA LEU A 50 -2.22 -19.20 21.75
C LEU A 50 -0.85 -19.86 21.57
N ASN A 51 0.23 -19.07 21.47
CA ASN A 51 1.59 -19.53 21.20
C ASN A 51 1.69 -20.46 19.98
N ILE A 52 1.00 -20.10 18.91
CA ILE A 52 0.98 -20.83 17.63
C ILE A 52 1.44 -19.94 16.49
N ARG A 53 1.98 -20.55 15.43
CA ARG A 53 2.30 -19.86 14.17
C ARG A 53 1.33 -20.29 13.07
N THR A 54 0.42 -19.40 12.70
CA THR A 54 -0.51 -19.59 11.57
C THR A 54 0.11 -19.24 10.23
N ASN A 55 1.35 -18.74 10.22
CA ASN A 55 2.08 -18.34 9.02
C ASN A 55 2.09 -19.44 7.95
N ALA A 56 2.20 -20.71 8.33
CA ALA A 56 2.15 -21.83 7.39
C ALA A 56 0.74 -22.08 6.82
N PHE A 57 -0.33 -21.71 7.52
CA PHE A 57 -1.70 -21.74 7.00
C PHE A 57 -1.93 -20.55 6.06
N LEU A 58 -1.63 -19.30 6.47
CA LEU A 58 -1.79 -18.13 5.60
C LEU A 58 -0.94 -18.22 4.32
N GLN A 59 0.22 -18.87 4.38
CA GLN A 59 1.04 -19.18 3.21
C GLN A 59 0.51 -20.35 2.37
N ARG A 60 -0.12 -21.38 3.00
CA ARG A 60 -0.63 -22.60 2.32
C ARG A 60 -2.07 -22.51 1.85
N THR A 61 -2.93 -21.69 2.45
CA THR A 61 -4.20 -21.26 1.87
C THR A 61 -3.91 -20.29 0.75
N ALA A 62 -3.22 -20.80 -0.27
CA ALA A 62 -3.82 -20.99 -1.56
C ALA A 62 -5.22 -20.37 -1.70
N ILE A 63 -5.18 -19.04 -1.80
CA ILE A 63 -5.91 -18.30 -2.82
C ILE A 63 -5.52 -18.79 -4.23
N ARG A 64 -4.75 -19.88 -4.41
CA ARG A 64 -4.51 -20.57 -5.69
C ARG A 64 -5.80 -21.16 -6.30
N LYS A 65 -6.96 -21.04 -5.65
CA LYS A 65 -8.26 -21.30 -6.30
C LYS A 65 -9.18 -20.08 -6.35
N SER A 66 -9.00 -19.10 -5.46
CA SER A 66 -9.84 -17.89 -5.43
C SER A 66 -9.25 -16.72 -6.23
N LEU A 67 -7.92 -16.62 -6.38
CA LEU A 67 -7.21 -15.63 -7.21
C LEU A 67 -7.08 -16.12 -8.65
N ASP A 68 -6.98 -17.43 -8.86
CA ASP A 68 -7.12 -18.05 -10.20
C ASP A 68 -8.52 -17.80 -10.81
N MET A 69 -9.51 -17.34 -10.02
CA MET A 69 -10.79 -16.84 -10.56
C MET A 69 -10.76 -15.36 -10.97
N LEU A 70 -9.80 -14.57 -10.48
CA LEU A 70 -9.69 -13.13 -10.79
C LEU A 70 -8.71 -12.84 -11.94
N ASP A 71 -7.89 -13.81 -12.36
CA ASP A 71 -6.88 -13.66 -13.42
C ASP A 71 -7.26 -14.31 -14.78
N ILE A 72 -8.53 -14.69 -15.01
CA ILE A 72 -8.94 -15.25 -16.32
C ILE A 72 -9.52 -14.14 -17.21
N SER A 73 -8.61 -13.39 -17.82
CA SER A 73 -8.89 -12.67 -19.07
C SER A 73 -7.74 -12.73 -20.06
N VAL A 74 -6.96 -13.82 -20.10
CA VAL A 74 -6.14 -14.17 -21.28
C VAL A 74 -6.10 -15.70 -21.43
N GLY A 75 -6.34 -16.18 -22.64
CA GLY A 75 -6.75 -17.56 -22.94
C GLY A 75 -5.89 -18.69 -22.39
N GLY A 76 -6.55 -19.75 -21.91
CA GLY A 76 -5.93 -21.01 -21.54
C GLY A 76 -6.96 -22.03 -21.03
N VAL A 77 -7.11 -23.13 -21.75
CA VAL A 77 -8.05 -24.23 -21.47
C VAL A 77 -7.63 -24.96 -20.19
N GLY A 78 -8.19 -24.55 -19.05
CA GLY A 78 -8.05 -25.23 -17.75
C GLY A 78 -9.41 -25.70 -17.22
N ARG A 79 -9.54 -26.98 -16.87
CA ARG A 79 -10.76 -27.55 -16.30
C ARG A 79 -11.14 -26.83 -15.00
N LYS A 80 -12.30 -26.15 -15.01
CA LYS A 80 -12.91 -25.56 -13.81
C LYS A 80 -13.16 -26.67 -12.78
N PRO A 81 -12.70 -26.55 -11.52
CA PRO A 81 -13.18 -27.41 -10.45
C PRO A 81 -14.68 -27.19 -10.27
N SER A 82 -15.48 -28.26 -10.34
CA SER A 82 -16.91 -28.20 -10.07
C SER A 82 -17.17 -27.62 -8.67
N ALA A 83 -18.07 -26.63 -8.59
CA ALA A 83 -18.54 -26.05 -7.33
C ALA A 83 -19.00 -27.12 -6.32
N SER A 84 -19.47 -28.27 -6.82
CA SER A 84 -19.90 -29.42 -6.01
C SER A 84 -18.77 -30.01 -5.14
N TRP A 85 -17.51 -29.98 -5.60
CA TRP A 85 -16.37 -30.51 -4.83
C TRP A 85 -15.98 -29.60 -3.67
N VAL A 86 -16.10 -28.29 -3.84
CA VAL A 86 -15.82 -27.30 -2.78
C VAL A 86 -16.88 -27.37 -1.67
N ILE A 87 -18.12 -27.67 -2.02
CA ILE A 87 -19.25 -27.73 -1.07
C ILE A 87 -19.22 -29.04 -0.26
N LYS A 88 -18.85 -30.18 -0.86
CA LYS A 88 -18.92 -31.50 -0.18
C LYS A 88 -17.89 -31.72 0.93
N ASN A 89 -16.81 -30.94 0.99
CA ASN A 89 -15.74 -31.10 1.99
C ASN A 89 -15.66 -29.97 3.03
N ASN A 90 -16.58 -29.01 3.01
CA ASN A 90 -16.49 -27.81 3.82
C ASN A 90 -17.30 -27.97 5.13
N LYS A 91 -16.74 -28.64 6.15
CA LYS A 91 -17.24 -28.62 7.55
C LYS A 91 -17.06 -27.24 8.23
N PHE A 92 -16.97 -26.15 7.46
CA PHE A 92 -16.64 -24.82 7.95
C PHE A 92 -17.87 -23.91 7.89
N VAL A 93 -18.21 -23.33 9.03
CA VAL A 93 -19.47 -22.60 9.28
C VAL A 93 -19.55 -21.24 8.56
N TYR A 94 -18.44 -20.72 8.04
CA TYR A 94 -18.43 -19.51 7.22
C TYR A 94 -18.06 -19.83 5.77
N ALA A 95 -19.03 -19.66 4.86
CA ALA A 95 -18.75 -19.58 3.44
C ALA A 95 -17.82 -18.38 3.19
N ILE A 96 -16.85 -18.54 2.27
CA ILE A 96 -16.07 -17.38 1.82
C ILE A 96 -17.07 -16.46 1.10
N PRO A 97 -17.16 -15.16 1.45
CA PRO A 97 -18.07 -14.26 0.78
C PRO A 97 -17.84 -14.25 -0.74
N HIS A 98 -18.92 -14.21 -1.53
CA HIS A 98 -18.84 -14.21 -3.00
C HIS A 98 -18.41 -12.86 -3.58
N THR A 99 -18.62 -11.77 -2.84
CA THR A 99 -18.19 -10.43 -3.22
C THR A 99 -16.71 -10.25 -2.86
N SER A 100 -15.86 -9.82 -3.78
CA SER A 100 -14.45 -9.57 -3.48
C SER A 100 -14.29 -8.32 -2.61
N CYS A 101 -13.44 -8.37 -1.58
CA CYS A 101 -13.03 -7.21 -0.80
C CYS A 101 -11.54 -6.92 -1.05
N GLU A 102 -11.26 -5.93 -1.91
CA GLU A 102 -9.90 -5.55 -2.28
C GLU A 102 -9.01 -5.25 -1.07
N GLU A 103 -9.50 -4.44 -0.12
CA GLU A 103 -8.78 -4.06 1.10
C GLU A 103 -8.35 -5.29 1.94
N PHE A 104 -9.22 -6.29 2.05
CA PHE A 104 -8.90 -7.53 2.76
C PHE A 104 -7.86 -8.36 2.00
N TYR A 105 -7.99 -8.48 0.68
CA TYR A 105 -7.06 -9.25 -0.14
C TYR A 105 -5.68 -8.60 -0.23
N ASP A 106 -5.59 -7.27 -0.21
CA ASP A 106 -4.34 -6.53 -0.10
C ASP A 106 -3.64 -6.84 1.22
N GLU A 107 -4.35 -6.82 2.34
CA GLU A 107 -3.80 -7.17 3.64
C GLU A 107 -3.34 -8.63 3.69
N LEU A 108 -4.09 -9.54 3.07
CA LEU A 108 -3.72 -10.95 2.97
C LEU A 108 -2.48 -11.15 2.07
N ARG A 109 -2.38 -10.41 0.95
CA ARG A 109 -1.22 -10.41 0.04
C ARG A 109 0.01 -9.83 0.75
N PHE A 110 -0.17 -8.79 1.55
CA PHE A 110 0.86 -8.24 2.41
C PHE A 110 1.34 -9.29 3.42
N ALA A 111 0.43 -9.92 4.18
CA ALA A 111 0.77 -10.93 5.17
C ALA A 111 1.59 -12.09 4.57
N LYS A 112 1.19 -12.56 3.37
CA LYS A 112 1.92 -13.61 2.64
C LYS A 112 3.34 -13.19 2.24
N ASN A 113 3.51 -11.95 1.80
CA ASN A 113 4.78 -11.45 1.29
C ASN A 113 5.59 -10.67 2.32
N GLU A 114 5.10 -10.53 3.55
CA GLU A 114 5.67 -9.65 4.56
C GLU A 114 7.17 -9.89 4.77
N VAL A 115 7.58 -11.16 4.89
CA VAL A 115 8.99 -11.52 5.06
C VAL A 115 9.83 -11.11 3.84
N LYS A 116 9.30 -11.29 2.62
CA LYS A 116 9.99 -10.91 1.39
C LYS A 116 10.10 -9.39 1.27
N ILE A 117 9.02 -8.67 1.56
CA ILE A 117 8.95 -7.20 1.55
C ILE A 117 9.95 -6.64 2.57
N ARG A 118 9.90 -7.09 3.83
CA ARG A 118 10.84 -6.67 4.88
C ARG A 118 12.29 -6.95 4.49
N ARG A 119 12.58 -8.12 3.90
CA ARG A 119 13.91 -8.46 3.42
C ARG A 119 14.36 -7.52 2.29
N TYR A 120 13.51 -7.24 1.33
CA TYR A 120 13.80 -6.33 0.22
C TYR A 120 14.09 -4.92 0.73
N LEU A 121 13.20 -4.38 1.57
CA LEU A 121 13.38 -3.05 2.17
C LEU A 121 14.65 -2.97 3.03
N GLY A 122 14.92 -4.01 3.83
CA GLY A 122 16.13 -4.08 4.64
C GLY A 122 17.41 -4.18 3.81
N LYS A 123 17.38 -4.89 2.66
CA LYS A 123 18.51 -4.91 1.72
C LYS A 123 18.72 -3.55 1.06
N ALA A 124 17.66 -2.93 0.57
CA ALA A 124 17.71 -1.61 -0.05
C ALA A 124 18.24 -0.54 0.91
N SER A 125 17.75 -0.53 2.16
CA SER A 125 18.22 0.37 3.22
C SER A 125 19.71 0.16 3.54
N LYS A 126 20.16 -1.09 3.71
CA LYS A 126 21.58 -1.38 3.95
C LYS A 126 22.48 -0.99 2.77
N GLU A 127 22.01 -1.19 1.54
CA GLU A 127 22.75 -0.81 0.35
C GLU A 127 22.87 0.72 0.23
N HIS A 128 21.76 1.42 0.47
CA HIS A 128 21.75 2.87 0.56
C HIS A 128 22.71 3.40 1.64
N GLU A 129 22.69 2.84 2.86
CA GLU A 129 23.63 3.22 3.93
C GLU A 129 25.10 3.02 3.54
N LYS A 130 25.43 1.97 2.79
CA LYS A 130 26.79 1.76 2.27
C LYS A 130 27.16 2.84 1.26
N ARG A 131 26.26 3.19 0.34
CA ARG A 131 26.47 4.26 -0.64
C ARG A 131 26.70 5.61 0.06
N VAL A 132 25.89 5.95 1.06
CA VAL A 132 26.08 7.15 1.89
C VAL A 132 27.45 7.13 2.59
N LYS A 133 27.83 6.01 3.22
CA LYS A 133 29.15 5.88 3.88
C LYS A 133 30.32 6.04 2.90
N LYS A 134 30.16 5.58 1.66
CA LYS A 134 31.17 5.74 0.61
C LYS A 134 31.28 7.21 0.18
N ALA A 135 30.14 7.83 -0.15
CA ALA A 135 30.07 9.25 -0.53
C ALA A 135 30.63 10.17 0.57
N LYS A 136 30.37 9.87 1.86
CA LYS A 136 30.96 10.61 2.99
C LYS A 136 32.48 10.58 3.00
N LYS A 137 33.10 9.47 2.61
CA LYS A 137 34.56 9.36 2.55
C LYS A 137 35.14 10.13 1.36
N GLU A 138 34.37 10.22 0.29
CA GLU A 138 34.75 10.90 -0.95
C GLU A 138 34.35 12.39 -0.94
N ASN A 139 33.70 12.89 0.14
CA ASN A 139 33.10 14.22 0.27
C ASN A 139 32.08 14.55 -0.84
N GLU A 140 31.37 13.54 -1.34
CA GLU A 140 30.35 13.66 -2.38
C GLU A 140 28.91 13.70 -1.83
N THR A 141 28.75 13.90 -0.51
CA THR A 141 27.44 14.06 0.10
C THR A 141 26.90 15.47 -0.08
N LEU A 142 25.58 15.57 -0.16
CA LEU A 142 24.86 16.83 -0.27
C LEU A 142 24.14 17.16 1.03
N GLU A 143 23.95 18.46 1.25
CA GLU A 143 23.18 18.98 2.36
C GLU A 143 21.82 19.51 1.89
N CYS A 144 20.78 19.26 2.68
CA CYS A 144 19.47 19.88 2.46
C CYS A 144 19.25 21.07 3.41
N ASN A 145 19.11 22.26 2.83
CA ASN A 145 18.94 23.53 3.56
C ASN A 145 17.66 23.64 4.41
N ILE A 146 16.69 22.72 4.26
CA ILE A 146 15.44 22.73 5.03
C ILE A 146 15.56 21.89 6.30
N CYS A 147 16.20 20.72 6.20
CA CYS A 147 16.29 19.77 7.32
C CYS A 147 17.70 19.61 7.88
N CYS A 148 18.68 20.35 7.34
CA CYS A 148 20.10 20.34 7.73
C CYS A 148 20.70 18.93 7.77
N ARG A 149 20.22 18.03 6.92
CA ARG A 149 20.82 16.70 6.75
C ARG A 149 21.92 16.79 5.72
N GLU A 150 23.14 16.51 6.15
CA GLU A 150 24.39 16.61 5.37
C GLU A 150 24.79 15.30 4.69
N ASP A 151 24.00 14.24 4.85
CA ASP A 151 24.33 12.88 4.42
C ASP A 151 23.44 12.34 3.31
N LEU A 152 23.10 13.21 2.38
CA LEU A 152 22.22 12.87 1.27
C LEU A 152 23.03 12.56 0.02
N LEU A 153 22.59 11.57 -0.74
CA LEU A 153 23.07 11.33 -2.09
C LEU A 153 22.29 12.20 -3.08
N ILE A 154 22.83 12.37 -4.30
CA ILE A 154 22.11 13.05 -5.38
C ILE A 154 20.74 12.41 -5.66
N ASP A 155 20.62 11.08 -5.55
CA ASP A 155 19.36 10.34 -5.72
C ASP A 155 18.31 10.66 -4.64
N ASP A 156 18.75 11.12 -3.47
CA ASP A 156 17.85 11.53 -2.36
C ASP A 156 17.35 12.96 -2.52
N MET A 157 17.87 13.67 -3.50
CA MET A 157 17.56 15.05 -3.79
C MET A 157 16.62 15.17 -4.98
N VAL A 158 15.87 16.26 -5.00
CA VAL A 158 14.85 16.55 -5.99
C VAL A 158 14.96 18.02 -6.36
N GLU A 159 14.95 18.29 -7.66
CA GLU A 159 15.03 19.64 -8.21
C GLU A 159 13.66 20.18 -8.64
N CYS A 160 13.46 21.48 -8.50
CA CYS A 160 12.36 22.17 -9.19
C CYS A 160 12.75 22.50 -10.64
N THR A 161 11.81 23.00 -11.44
CA THR A 161 12.06 23.39 -12.85
C THR A 161 13.13 24.48 -13.05
N VAL A 162 13.52 25.19 -11.98
CA VAL A 162 14.57 26.23 -11.98
C VAL A 162 15.91 25.70 -11.44
N GLY A 163 15.95 24.48 -10.88
CA GLY A 163 17.17 23.84 -10.38
C GLY A 163 17.44 23.96 -8.88
N HIS A 164 16.49 24.46 -8.07
CA HIS A 164 16.64 24.43 -6.61
C HIS A 164 16.53 22.99 -6.09
N LEU A 165 17.54 22.55 -5.35
CA LEU A 165 17.70 21.17 -4.94
C LEU A 165 17.38 20.99 -3.45
N TYR A 166 16.45 20.09 -3.13
CA TYR A 166 16.08 19.76 -1.76
C TYR A 166 15.89 18.26 -1.58
N CYS A 167 16.00 17.77 -0.35
CA CYS A 167 15.78 16.35 -0.11
C CYS A 167 14.34 15.96 -0.42
N ARG A 168 14.17 14.76 -0.98
CA ARG A 168 12.89 14.16 -1.37
C ARG A 168 11.84 14.20 -0.25
N ASN A 169 12.27 14.00 1.00
CA ASN A 169 11.37 14.05 2.16
C ASN A 169 10.79 15.45 2.40
N CYS A 170 11.62 16.51 2.32
CA CYS A 170 11.15 17.88 2.51
C CYS A 170 10.19 18.29 1.39
N VAL A 171 10.51 17.94 0.13
CA VAL A 171 9.65 18.22 -1.02
C VAL A 171 8.32 17.48 -0.89
N ARG A 172 8.33 16.20 -0.51
CA ARG A 172 7.10 15.43 -0.27
C ARG A 172 6.22 16.07 0.82
N THR A 173 6.81 16.47 1.94
CA THR A 173 6.05 17.14 3.02
C THR A 173 5.46 18.46 2.56
N HIS A 174 6.19 19.25 1.79
CA HIS A 174 5.69 20.49 1.18
C HIS A 174 4.51 20.23 0.24
N ILE A 175 4.63 19.24 -0.64
CA ILE A 175 3.55 18.81 -1.54
C ILE A 175 2.32 18.35 -0.75
N ASP A 176 2.50 17.56 0.31
CA ASP A 176 1.41 17.10 1.17
C ASP A 176 0.67 18.26 1.84
N VAL A 177 1.40 19.29 2.28
CA VAL A 177 0.82 20.52 2.86
C VAL A 177 0.03 21.27 1.79
N CYS A 178 0.63 21.56 0.64
CA CYS A 178 -0.04 22.24 -0.47
C CYS A 178 -1.30 21.50 -0.93
N PHE A 179 -1.24 20.17 -0.99
CA PHE A 179 -2.37 19.33 -1.38
C PHE A 179 -3.52 19.41 -0.35
N LYS A 180 -3.20 19.45 0.95
CA LYS A 180 -4.19 19.64 2.03
C LYS A 180 -4.82 21.03 1.99
N GLU A 181 -4.07 22.04 1.58
CA GLU A 181 -4.56 23.41 1.33
C GLU A 181 -5.44 23.51 0.06
N GLY A 182 -5.56 22.44 -0.72
CA GLY A 182 -6.42 22.42 -1.90
C GLY A 182 -5.73 22.84 -3.20
N LYS A 183 -4.41 23.02 -3.19
CA LYS A 183 -3.64 23.41 -4.39
C LYS A 183 -3.51 22.22 -5.35
N CYS A 184 -3.59 22.51 -6.65
CA CYS A 184 -3.36 21.56 -7.75
C CYS A 184 -2.01 21.75 -8.45
N ARG A 185 -1.33 22.87 -8.17
CA ARG A 185 0.02 23.19 -8.65
C ARG A 185 0.96 23.34 -7.47
N PHE A 186 2.17 22.80 -7.60
CA PHE A 186 3.12 22.68 -6.51
C PHE A 186 4.33 23.55 -6.80
N ALA A 187 4.32 24.78 -6.28
CA ALA A 187 5.45 25.69 -6.37
C ALA A 187 6.67 25.12 -5.62
N CYS A 188 7.85 25.60 -6.00
CA CYS A 188 9.09 25.35 -5.28
C CYS A 188 8.93 25.66 -3.78
N VAL A 189 9.72 24.98 -2.93
CA VAL A 189 9.73 25.28 -1.49
C VAL A 189 10.25 26.69 -1.21
N GLU A 190 11.13 27.21 -2.08
CA GLU A 190 11.67 28.56 -1.97
C GLU A 190 10.62 29.60 -2.38
N ASN A 191 10.27 30.52 -1.47
CA ASN A 191 9.16 31.48 -1.65
C ASN A 191 9.35 32.44 -2.83
N LEU A 192 10.61 32.71 -3.22
CA LEU A 192 10.95 33.62 -4.33
C LEU A 192 11.25 32.89 -5.65
N CYS A 193 11.14 31.57 -5.67
CA CYS A 193 11.40 30.80 -6.87
C CYS A 193 10.12 30.72 -7.73
N PRO A 194 10.16 31.13 -9.03
CA PRO A 194 9.03 30.96 -9.94
C PRO A 194 8.85 29.51 -10.42
N GLY A 195 9.74 28.60 -10.00
CA GLY A 195 9.74 27.20 -10.39
C GLY A 195 8.65 26.40 -9.71
N GLU A 196 8.30 25.28 -10.33
CA GLU A 196 7.32 24.32 -9.84
C GLU A 196 7.88 22.90 -9.89
N TYR A 197 7.25 22.00 -9.16
CA TYR A 197 7.52 20.57 -9.23
C TYR A 197 6.66 19.95 -10.32
N THR A 198 7.30 19.16 -11.20
CA THR A 198 6.63 18.55 -12.34
C THR A 198 5.62 17.48 -11.87
N MET A 199 4.55 17.29 -12.64
CA MET A 199 3.54 16.28 -12.31
C MET A 199 4.08 14.85 -12.19
N PRO A 200 5.04 14.38 -13.03
CA PRO A 200 5.65 13.06 -12.86
C PRO A 200 6.33 12.91 -11.48
N LEU A 201 7.06 13.93 -11.04
CA LEU A 201 7.68 13.93 -9.73
C LEU A 201 6.62 13.92 -8.61
N VAL A 202 5.58 14.76 -8.72
CA VAL A 202 4.48 14.79 -7.74
C VAL A 202 3.78 13.43 -7.64
N SER A 203 3.57 12.75 -8.78
CA SER A 203 2.98 11.40 -8.80
C SER A 203 3.84 10.34 -8.11
N GLU A 204 5.17 10.49 -8.14
CA GLU A 204 6.09 9.59 -7.46
C GLU A 204 6.07 9.82 -5.93
N LEU A 205 5.85 11.07 -5.50
CA LEU A 205 5.92 11.47 -4.10
C LEU A 205 4.59 11.27 -3.34
N LEU A 206 3.45 11.34 -4.03
CA LEU A 206 2.13 11.18 -3.43
C LEU A 206 1.75 9.70 -3.28
N SER A 207 0.91 9.42 -2.27
CA SER A 207 0.27 8.11 -2.18
C SER A 207 -0.69 7.90 -3.37
N PRO A 208 -0.93 6.66 -3.84
CA PRO A 208 -1.88 6.41 -4.94
C PRO A 208 -3.27 7.00 -4.67
N LYS A 209 -3.69 7.00 -3.41
CA LYS A 209 -4.96 7.58 -2.97
C LYS A 209 -4.97 9.11 -3.07
N ASP A 210 -3.89 9.77 -2.69
CA ASP A 210 -3.76 11.23 -2.80
C ASP A 210 -3.65 11.66 -4.25
N LEU A 211 -2.89 10.91 -5.06
CA LEU A 211 -2.77 11.13 -6.49
C LEU A 211 -4.13 11.02 -7.20
N ASN A 212 -4.93 9.98 -6.91
CA ASN A 212 -6.27 9.85 -7.48
C ASN A 212 -7.18 11.04 -7.12
N ARG A 213 -7.06 11.54 -5.87
CA ARG A 213 -7.81 12.73 -5.43
C ARG A 213 -7.32 14.00 -6.12
N LEU A 214 -6.01 14.15 -6.30
CA LEU A 214 -5.40 15.25 -7.02
C LEU A 214 -5.85 15.27 -8.49
N ASN A 215 -5.80 14.13 -9.17
CA ASN A 215 -6.23 13.99 -10.57
C ASN A 215 -7.70 14.40 -10.74
N ARG A 216 -8.58 13.98 -9.82
CA ARG A 216 -9.98 14.41 -9.85
C ARG A 216 -10.13 15.93 -9.70
N ARG A 217 -9.38 16.56 -8.79
CA ARG A 217 -9.40 18.02 -8.62
C ARG A 217 -8.89 18.75 -9.86
N ILE A 218 -7.79 18.28 -10.45
CA ILE A 218 -7.25 18.84 -11.68
C ILE A 218 -8.29 18.76 -12.81
N GLN A 219 -8.99 17.63 -12.94
CA GLN A 219 -10.08 17.47 -13.91
C GLN A 219 -11.22 18.46 -13.66
N GLU A 220 -11.70 18.57 -12.41
CA GLU A 220 -12.75 19.52 -12.03
C GLU A 220 -12.34 20.97 -12.34
N GLU A 221 -11.09 21.33 -12.08
CA GLU A 221 -10.55 22.67 -12.36
C GLU A 221 -10.43 22.94 -13.87
N ASN A 222 -9.96 21.95 -14.65
CA ASN A 222 -9.90 22.06 -16.11
C ASN A 222 -11.29 22.24 -16.73
N ILE A 223 -12.29 21.50 -16.25
CA ILE A 223 -13.69 21.66 -16.68
C ILE A 223 -14.21 23.06 -16.34
N ARG A 224 -13.96 23.55 -15.13
CA ARG A 224 -14.34 24.92 -14.71
C ARG A 224 -13.68 26.00 -15.56
N GLN A 225 -12.43 25.78 -15.98
CA GLN A 225 -11.68 26.69 -16.84
C GLN A 225 -11.99 26.53 -18.33
N GLY A 226 -12.95 25.67 -18.71
CA GLY A 226 -13.29 25.40 -20.11
C GLY A 226 -12.18 24.71 -20.91
N LYS A 227 -11.14 24.20 -20.23
CA LYS A 227 -10.04 23.44 -20.85
C LYS A 227 -10.49 21.99 -20.97
N ASN A 228 -11.09 21.66 -22.11
CA ASN A 228 -11.49 20.29 -22.44
C ASN A 228 -10.23 19.44 -22.73
N ILE A 229 -9.61 18.89 -21.69
CA ILE A 229 -8.50 17.94 -21.87
C ILE A 229 -9.08 16.53 -21.87
N LEU A 230 -9.16 15.97 -23.08
CA LEU A 230 -9.47 14.57 -23.32
C LEU A 230 -8.49 13.68 -22.55
N PHE A 231 -9.05 12.66 -21.92
CA PHE A 231 -8.39 11.54 -21.26
C PHE A 231 -7.03 11.18 -21.89
N ILE A 232 -5.92 11.37 -21.16
CA ILE A 232 -4.74 10.52 -21.35
C ILE A 232 -4.82 9.44 -20.27
N SER A 233 -5.54 8.37 -20.59
CA SER A 233 -5.38 7.08 -19.92
C SER A 233 -4.00 6.57 -20.28
N ASN A 234 -3.01 6.74 -19.39
CA ASN A 234 -1.81 5.93 -19.44
C ASN A 234 -1.88 4.86 -18.35
N TYR A 235 -1.79 3.62 -18.85
CA TYR A 235 -1.81 2.33 -18.19
C TYR A 235 -0.86 2.24 -16.99
#